data_AF-A0A077ZL92-F1
#
_entry.id   AF-A0A077ZL92-F1
#
_cell.length_a   1.000
_cell.length_b   1.000
_cell.length_c   1.000
_cell.angle_alpha   90.00
_cell.angle_beta   90.00
_cell.angle_gamma   90.00
#
_symmetry.space_group_name_H-M   'P 1'
#
loop_
_entity.id
_entity.type
_entity.pdbx_description
1 polymer ?
#
loop_
_entity_poly.entity_id
_entity_poly.type
_entity_poly.pdbx_seq_one_letter_code
_entity_poly.pdbx_strand_id
1 'polypeptide(L)'
;MCMNARLLAELNKKVGNLDKWEKNDLYFKLAKKVLLYVHWNEENGVWYDYDLDRKEHIKSYYISNAVPLYSRCFDNENVVAMRVYKYMENLSSFASAKSIATSSSIEGLQLTGNPDLEKIAERYAVNWNLLTYQSYMQSRFMFEKYNTSMKSDMPYGGGGEYEVQTGFGWTNGVTMTFLLKYASAFERELKSAASQTPIFQPSYLLLYVFIAANYMVQ
;
A
#
# COMPACT_ATOMS: atom_id res chain seq x y z
N MET A 1 1.76 16.08 2.91
CA MET A 1 1.95 17.29 3.73
C MET A 1 1.80 17.03 5.22
N CYS A 2 0.65 16.55 5.69
CA CYS A 2 0.42 16.31 7.11
C CYS A 2 1.47 15.38 7.77
N MET A 3 1.79 14.24 7.13
CA MET A 3 2.85 13.34 7.62
C MET A 3 4.21 14.03 7.72
N ASN A 4 4.58 14.90 6.77
CA ASN A 4 5.84 15.64 6.82
C ASN A 4 5.87 16.61 8.00
N ALA A 5 4.75 17.29 8.28
CA ALA A 5 4.64 18.17 9.45
C ALA A 5 4.85 17.38 10.75
N ARG A 6 4.25 16.18 10.87
CA ARG A 6 4.49 15.28 12.02
C ARG A 6 5.96 14.88 12.15
N LEU A 7 6.57 14.40 11.06
CA LEU A 7 7.98 13.99 11.06
C LEU A 7 8.92 15.16 11.41
N LEU A 8 8.69 16.34 10.84
CA LEU A 8 9.47 17.53 11.14
C LEU A 8 9.29 17.98 12.59
N ALA A 9 8.09 17.87 13.14
CA ALA A 9 7.84 18.15 14.55
C ALA A 9 8.65 17.19 15.44
N GLU A 10 8.55 15.88 15.20
CA GLU A 10 9.29 14.86 15.96
C GLU A 10 10.81 15.04 15.88
N LEU A 11 11.34 15.33 14.68
CA LEU A 11 12.77 15.57 14.46
C LEU A 11 13.26 16.83 15.17
N ASN A 12 12.55 17.96 15.00
CA ASN A 12 12.94 19.23 15.65
C ASN A 12 12.90 19.11 17.17
N LYS A 13 11.93 18.35 17.71
CA LYS A 13 11.87 18.07 19.15
C LYS A 13 13.10 17.28 19.62
N LYS A 14 13.53 16.26 18.86
CA LYS A 14 14.70 15.44 19.20
C LYS A 14 16.01 16.22 19.19
N VAL A 15 16.17 17.18 18.28
CA VAL A 15 17.40 18.00 18.19
C VAL A 15 17.34 19.28 19.03
N GLY A 16 16.28 19.48 19.83
CA GLY A 16 16.15 20.62 20.73
C GLY A 16 15.67 21.93 20.08
N ASN A 17 15.26 21.92 18.81
CA ASN A 17 14.73 23.09 18.11
C ASN A 17 13.24 23.31 18.44
N LEU A 18 12.94 23.76 19.66
CA LEU A 18 11.56 23.81 20.18
C LEU A 18 10.62 24.74 19.39
N ASP A 19 11.08 25.91 18.93
CA ASP A 19 10.24 26.82 18.13
C ASP A 19 9.79 26.17 16.81
N LYS A 20 10.71 25.42 16.16
CA LYS A 20 10.39 24.69 14.92
C LYS A 20 9.51 23.49 15.20
N TRP A 21 9.69 22.82 16.34
CA TRP A 21 8.80 21.75 16.76
C TRP A 21 7.38 22.27 16.93
N GLU A 22 7.17 23.33 17.71
CA GLU A 22 5.84 23.91 17.97
C GLU A 22 5.14 24.32 16.67
N LYS A 23 5.86 25.01 15.77
CA LYS A 23 5.32 25.39 14.46
C LYS A 23 4.86 24.18 13.63
N ASN A 24 5.69 23.14 13.55
CA ASN A 24 5.36 21.95 12.76
C ASN A 24 4.26 21.10 13.41
N ASP A 25 4.23 21.04 14.74
CA ASP A 25 3.17 20.37 15.50
C ASP A 25 1.81 21.05 15.29
N LEU A 26 1.80 22.39 15.27
CA LEU A 26 0.61 23.17 14.91
C LEU A 26 0.15 22.87 13.47
N TYR A 27 1.08 22.83 12.50
CA TYR A 27 0.73 22.46 11.12
C TYR A 27 0.19 21.04 11.00
N PHE A 28 0.75 20.09 11.74
CA PHE A 28 0.23 18.72 11.78
C PHE A 28 -1.22 18.70 12.29
N LYS A 29 -1.50 19.36 13.42
CA LYS A 29 -2.85 19.47 14.01
C LYS A 29 -3.85 20.14 13.06
N LEU A 30 -3.45 21.24 12.42
CA LEU A 30 -4.30 21.93 11.44
C LEU A 30 -4.56 21.07 10.22
N ALA A 31 -3.54 20.40 9.69
CA ALA A 31 -3.69 19.54 8.52
C ALA A 31 -4.64 18.36 8.78
N LYS A 32 -4.62 17.76 9.99
CA LYS A 32 -5.60 16.74 10.39
C LYS A 32 -7.03 17.27 10.34
N LYS A 33 -7.27 18.47 10.88
CA LYS A 33 -8.59 19.11 10.87
C LYS A 33 -9.06 19.41 9.45
N VAL A 34 -8.18 19.92 8.59
CA VAL A 34 -8.49 20.18 7.19
C VAL A 34 -8.80 18.88 6.44
N LEU A 35 -8.04 17.81 6.69
CA LEU A 35 -8.28 16.50 6.08
C LEU A 35 -9.67 15.95 6.44
N LEU A 36 -10.06 16.09 7.71
CA LEU A 36 -11.39 15.70 8.18
C LEU A 36 -12.50 16.62 7.63
N TYR A 37 -12.26 17.93 7.54
CA TYR A 37 -13.32 18.87 7.16
C TYR A 37 -13.57 18.91 5.64
N VAL A 38 -12.49 18.87 4.84
CA VAL A 38 -12.55 19.10 3.39
C VAL A 38 -12.64 17.79 2.61
N HIS A 39 -11.94 16.75 3.06
CA HIS A 39 -11.78 15.53 2.26
C HIS A 39 -12.60 14.35 2.76
N TRP A 40 -12.90 14.28 4.05
CA TRP A 40 -13.64 13.15 4.60
C TRP A 40 -15.12 13.21 4.22
N ASN A 41 -15.61 12.13 3.62
CA ASN A 41 -17.01 11.97 3.35
C ASN A 41 -17.67 11.06 4.38
N GLU A 42 -18.58 11.63 5.17
CA GLU A 42 -19.24 10.92 6.27
C GLU A 42 -20.22 9.84 5.80
N GLU A 43 -20.78 9.94 4.60
CA GLU A 43 -21.67 8.93 4.03
C GLU A 43 -20.87 7.66 3.65
N ASN A 44 -19.80 7.84 2.88
CA ASN A 44 -19.04 6.73 2.31
C ASN A 44 -17.92 6.24 3.24
N GLY A 45 -17.51 7.04 4.22
CA GLY A 45 -16.44 6.69 5.16
C GLY A 45 -15.06 6.62 4.51
N VAL A 46 -14.78 7.54 3.58
CA VAL A 46 -13.50 7.62 2.84
C VAL A 46 -13.14 9.08 2.56
N TRP A 47 -11.86 9.34 2.25
CA TRP A 47 -11.40 10.66 1.80
C TRP A 47 -11.51 10.81 0.28
N TYR A 48 -12.15 11.87 -0.19
CA TYR A 48 -12.18 12.25 -1.59
C TYR A 48 -11.32 13.48 -1.87
N ASP A 49 -10.92 13.62 -3.13
CA ASP A 49 -10.48 14.91 -3.64
C ASP A 49 -11.67 15.88 -3.66
N TYR A 50 -11.39 17.16 -3.46
CA TYR A 50 -12.40 18.21 -3.37
C TYR A 50 -12.27 19.14 -4.58
N ASP A 51 -13.36 19.30 -5.33
CA ASP A 51 -13.45 20.22 -6.45
C ASP A 51 -13.72 21.63 -5.91
N LEU A 52 -12.76 22.54 -6.07
CA LEU A 52 -12.86 23.91 -5.54
C LEU A 52 -13.87 24.76 -6.30
N ASP A 53 -14.11 24.46 -7.58
CA ASP A 53 -15.03 25.21 -8.42
C ASP A 53 -16.47 24.78 -8.13
N ARG A 54 -16.72 23.46 -8.06
CA ARG A 54 -18.03 22.89 -7.74
C ARG A 54 -18.35 22.89 -6.24
N LYS A 55 -17.33 23.05 -5.39
CA LYS A 55 -17.43 22.97 -3.92
C LYS A 55 -18.02 21.64 -3.44
N GLU A 56 -17.61 20.55 -4.06
CA GLU A 56 -18.08 19.21 -3.73
C GLU A 56 -16.97 18.16 -3.80
N HIS A 57 -17.23 17.00 -3.20
CA HIS A 57 -16.35 15.85 -3.34
C HIS A 57 -16.41 15.26 -4.75
N ILE A 58 -15.25 14.97 -5.33
CA ILE A 58 -15.15 14.13 -6.51
C ILE A 58 -15.32 12.68 -6.05
N LYS A 59 -16.57 12.18 -6.06
CA LYS A 59 -16.96 10.85 -5.54
C LYS A 59 -16.51 9.67 -6.41
N SER A 60 -15.34 9.74 -7.02
CA SER A 60 -14.73 8.65 -7.78
C SER A 60 -13.73 7.89 -6.91
N TYR A 61 -13.66 6.57 -7.10
CA TYR A 61 -12.66 5.76 -6.41
C TYR A 61 -11.27 5.99 -6.99
N TYR A 62 -10.35 6.38 -6.12
CA TYR A 62 -8.93 6.35 -6.36
C TYR A 62 -8.23 5.74 -5.16
N ILE A 63 -7.11 5.08 -5.39
CA ILE A 63 -6.33 4.50 -4.31
C ILE A 63 -5.74 5.56 -3.37
N SER A 64 -5.62 6.82 -3.83
CA SER A 64 -5.31 7.98 -3.00
C SER A 64 -6.33 8.20 -1.88
N ASN A 65 -7.57 7.73 -2.04
CA ASN A 65 -8.60 7.81 -1.01
C ASN A 65 -8.20 7.08 0.29
N ALA A 66 -7.27 6.11 0.23
CA ALA A 66 -6.79 5.37 1.40
C ALA A 66 -5.42 5.81 1.91
N VAL A 67 -4.72 6.71 1.20
CA VAL A 67 -3.39 7.23 1.62
C VAL A 67 -3.40 7.84 3.02
N PRO A 68 -4.48 8.49 3.49
CA PRO A 68 -4.50 8.98 4.86
C PRO A 68 -4.28 7.91 5.92
N LEU A 69 -4.68 6.64 5.68
CA LEU A 69 -4.39 5.50 6.56
C LEU A 69 -2.89 5.37 6.85
N TYR A 70 -2.07 5.43 5.81
CA TYR A 70 -0.62 5.39 5.93
C TYR A 70 -0.07 6.60 6.69
N SER A 71 -0.57 7.79 6.36
CA SER A 71 -0.07 9.05 6.95
C SER A 71 -0.39 9.19 8.44
N ARG A 72 -1.39 8.46 8.95
CA ARG A 72 -1.96 8.57 10.30
C ARG A 72 -2.39 9.99 10.66
N CYS A 73 -2.88 10.71 9.65
CA CYS A 73 -3.34 12.09 9.76
C CYS A 73 -4.84 12.19 10.05
N PHE A 74 -5.32 11.36 10.97
CA PHE A 74 -6.71 11.28 11.39
C PHE A 74 -6.78 10.84 12.84
N ASP A 75 -7.95 10.98 13.44
CA ASP A 75 -8.26 10.52 14.79
C ASP A 75 -9.12 9.25 14.72
N ASN A 76 -9.32 8.57 15.86
CA ASN A 76 -10.13 7.34 15.95
C ASN A 76 -9.66 6.26 14.96
N GLU A 77 -8.36 5.93 15.00
CA GLU A 77 -7.69 5.14 13.98
C GLU A 77 -8.42 3.83 13.62
N ASN A 78 -8.87 3.09 14.63
CA ASN A 78 -9.61 1.84 14.44
C ASN A 78 -10.93 2.02 13.67
N VAL A 79 -11.73 3.02 14.05
CA VAL A 79 -13.06 3.24 13.45
C VAL A 79 -12.91 3.74 12.03
N VAL A 80 -12.06 4.74 11.82
CA VAL A 80 -11.85 5.34 10.49
C VAL A 80 -11.23 4.32 9.54
N ALA A 81 -10.22 3.57 9.96
CA ALA A 81 -9.60 2.57 9.10
C ALA A 81 -10.54 1.44 8.71
N MET A 82 -11.40 0.99 9.64
CA MET A 82 -12.42 -0.02 9.32
C MET A 82 -13.44 0.49 8.30
N ARG A 83 -13.84 1.77 8.37
CA ARG A 83 -14.75 2.38 7.38
C ARG A 83 -14.13 2.44 6.00
N VAL A 84 -12.87 2.88 5.92
CA VAL A 84 -12.11 2.93 4.67
C VAL A 84 -11.93 1.53 4.08
N TYR A 85 -11.59 0.54 4.92
CA TYR A 85 -11.52 -0.85 4.51
C TYR A 85 -12.84 -1.34 3.90
N LYS A 86 -13.96 -1.15 4.59
CA LYS A 86 -15.30 -1.56 4.10
C LYS A 86 -15.65 -0.89 2.77
N TYR A 87 -15.35 0.40 2.64
CA TYR A 87 -15.53 1.12 1.38
C TYR A 87 -14.73 0.49 0.24
N MET A 88 -13.44 0.21 0.47
CA MET A 88 -12.57 -0.40 -0.54
C MET A 88 -12.97 -1.84 -0.88
N GLU A 89 -13.40 -2.62 0.12
CA GLU A 89 -13.90 -3.98 -0.04
C GLU A 89 -15.16 -4.02 -0.91
N ASN A 90 -16.12 -3.14 -0.65
CA ASN A 90 -17.36 -3.04 -1.43
C ASN A 90 -17.11 -2.73 -2.91
N LEU A 91 -16.04 -1.99 -3.21
CA LEU A 91 -15.66 -1.66 -4.59
C LEU A 91 -14.88 -2.77 -5.29
N SER A 92 -14.64 -3.91 -4.63
CA SER A 92 -13.71 -4.96 -5.09
C SER A 92 -12.29 -4.43 -5.41
N SER A 93 -11.97 -3.25 -4.89
CA SER A 93 -10.84 -2.45 -5.36
C SER A 93 -9.48 -2.98 -4.87
N PHE A 94 -9.48 -3.73 -3.77
CA PHE A 94 -8.30 -4.46 -3.32
C PHE A 94 -7.95 -5.68 -4.17
N ALA A 95 -8.92 -6.27 -4.90
CA ALA A 95 -8.61 -7.31 -5.89
C ALA A 95 -7.80 -6.74 -7.07
N SER A 96 -7.65 -5.41 -7.15
CA SER A 96 -6.83 -4.70 -8.12
C SER A 96 -5.56 -4.08 -7.55
N ALA A 97 -4.85 -4.78 -6.65
CA ALA A 97 -3.50 -4.46 -6.16
C ALA A 97 -2.45 -4.27 -7.30
N LYS A 98 -2.55 -3.17 -8.05
CA LYS A 98 -1.75 -2.92 -9.26
C LYS A 98 -0.53 -2.03 -9.00
N SER A 99 -0.41 -1.38 -7.84
CA SER A 99 0.59 -0.31 -7.64
C SER A 99 0.99 -0.03 -6.19
N ILE A 100 2.05 0.77 -6.01
CA ILE A 100 2.60 1.28 -4.74
C ILE A 100 1.55 1.85 -3.76
N ALA A 101 0.48 2.45 -4.26
CA ALA A 101 -0.55 3.01 -3.40
C ALA A 101 -1.34 1.91 -2.65
N THR A 102 -1.36 0.69 -3.19
CA THR A 102 -1.85 -0.48 -2.47
C THR A 102 -0.94 -0.83 -1.29
N SER A 103 0.39 -0.76 -1.42
CA SER A 103 1.28 -1.07 -0.30
C SER A 103 1.16 -0.06 0.83
N SER A 104 1.05 1.24 0.52
CA SER A 104 0.75 2.25 1.53
C SER A 104 -0.59 1.99 2.22
N SER A 105 -1.61 1.54 1.49
CA SER A 105 -2.91 1.22 2.09
C SER A 105 -2.82 -0.01 3.01
N ILE A 106 -2.12 -1.07 2.59
CA ILE A 106 -1.87 -2.28 3.40
C ILE A 106 -1.12 -1.91 4.68
N GLU A 107 -0.06 -1.12 4.56
CA GLU A 107 0.73 -0.67 5.70
C GLU A 107 -0.11 0.26 6.61
N GLY A 108 -0.91 1.15 6.03
CA GLY A 108 -1.85 2.00 6.75
C GLY A 108 -2.86 1.20 7.58
N LEU A 109 -3.42 0.12 7.03
CA LEU A 109 -4.32 -0.79 7.77
C LEU A 109 -3.59 -1.46 8.94
N GLN A 110 -2.35 -1.88 8.71
CA GLN A 110 -1.54 -2.51 9.74
C GLN A 110 -1.17 -1.56 10.89
N LEU A 111 -0.92 -0.29 10.60
CA LEU A 111 -0.51 0.68 11.61
C LEU A 111 -1.63 1.09 12.59
N THR A 112 -2.85 0.60 12.38
CA THR A 112 -4.03 0.90 13.22
C THR A 112 -3.99 0.19 14.57
N GLY A 113 -3.28 -0.94 14.69
CA GLY A 113 -3.34 -1.80 15.87
C GLY A 113 -4.63 -2.60 16.00
N ASN A 114 -5.48 -2.63 14.96
CA ASN A 114 -6.70 -3.43 14.93
C ASN A 114 -6.37 -4.85 14.43
N PRO A 115 -6.57 -5.91 15.23
CA PRO A 115 -6.20 -7.28 14.84
C PRO A 115 -6.87 -7.78 13.55
N ASP A 116 -8.12 -7.37 13.29
CA ASP A 116 -8.83 -7.77 12.08
C ASP A 116 -8.21 -7.10 10.83
N LEU A 117 -7.90 -5.80 10.93
CA LEU A 117 -7.26 -5.05 9.85
C LEU A 117 -5.82 -5.51 9.61
N GLU A 118 -5.10 -5.88 10.67
CA GLU A 118 -3.76 -6.46 10.56
C GLU A 118 -3.78 -7.80 9.81
N LYS A 119 -4.74 -8.67 10.11
CA LYS A 119 -4.91 -9.96 9.40
C LYS A 119 -5.29 -9.75 7.94
N ILE A 120 -6.13 -8.75 7.66
CA ILE A 120 -6.47 -8.33 6.30
C ILE A 120 -5.22 -7.82 5.56
N ALA A 121 -4.41 -6.99 6.21
CA ALA A 121 -3.17 -6.46 5.65
C ALA A 121 -2.17 -7.58 5.32
N GLU A 122 -2.00 -8.56 6.23
CA GLU A 122 -1.19 -9.76 5.99
C GLU A 122 -1.67 -10.50 4.73
N ARG A 123 -2.97 -10.78 4.63
CA ARG A 123 -3.54 -11.49 3.47
C ARG A 123 -3.21 -10.77 2.16
N TYR A 124 -3.34 -9.44 2.11
CA TYR A 124 -3.02 -8.69 0.91
C TYR A 124 -1.53 -8.66 0.60
N ALA A 125 -0.67 -8.55 1.61
CA ALA A 125 0.77 -8.60 1.45
C ALA A 125 1.23 -9.97 0.89
N VAL A 126 0.65 -11.05 1.39
CA VAL A 126 0.92 -12.41 0.90
C VAL A 126 0.43 -12.58 -0.54
N ASN A 127 -0.78 -12.11 -0.87
CA ASN A 127 -1.30 -12.16 -2.23
C ASN A 127 -0.44 -11.36 -3.22
N TRP A 128 0.05 -10.19 -2.81
CA TRP A 128 1.01 -9.42 -3.61
C TRP A 128 2.25 -10.25 -3.92
N ASN A 129 2.89 -10.82 -2.89
CA ASN A 129 4.09 -11.63 -3.08
C ASN A 129 3.84 -12.88 -3.93
N LEU A 130 2.68 -13.53 -3.79
CA LEU A 130 2.30 -14.67 -4.63
C LEU A 130 2.18 -14.25 -6.10
N LEU A 131 1.53 -13.11 -6.36
CA LEU A 131 1.36 -12.57 -7.71
C LEU A 131 2.71 -12.23 -8.35
N THR A 132 3.55 -11.47 -7.66
CA THR A 132 4.85 -11.05 -8.18
C THR A 132 5.81 -12.24 -8.31
N TYR A 133 5.71 -13.23 -7.41
CA TYR A 133 6.44 -14.49 -7.51
C TYR A 133 5.99 -15.31 -8.74
N GLN A 134 4.68 -15.43 -8.98
CA GLN A 134 4.15 -16.12 -10.17
C GLN A 134 4.69 -15.48 -11.45
N SER A 135 4.60 -14.16 -11.56
CA SER A 135 5.17 -13.40 -12.67
C SER A 135 6.66 -13.62 -12.84
N TYR A 136 7.40 -13.63 -11.72
CA TYR A 136 8.83 -13.91 -11.75
C TYR A 136 9.10 -15.33 -12.27
N MET A 137 8.30 -16.31 -11.89
CA MET A 137 8.43 -17.68 -12.40
C MET A 137 8.16 -17.77 -13.91
N GLN A 138 7.25 -16.94 -14.45
CA GLN A 138 6.95 -16.87 -15.87
C GLN A 138 8.03 -16.15 -16.70
N SER A 139 8.52 -15.02 -16.19
CA SER A 139 9.33 -14.07 -17.00
C SER A 139 10.79 -13.96 -16.57
N ARG A 140 11.10 -14.34 -15.32
CA ARG A 140 12.36 -14.05 -14.62
C ARG A 140 12.62 -12.57 -14.33
N PHE A 141 11.61 -11.71 -14.48
CA PHE A 141 11.69 -10.28 -14.17
C PHE A 141 10.67 -9.85 -13.11
N MET A 142 10.97 -8.73 -12.46
CA MET A 142 10.01 -7.96 -11.69
C MET A 142 9.62 -6.71 -12.48
N PHE A 143 8.35 -6.33 -12.42
CA PHE A 143 7.77 -5.28 -13.27
C PHE A 143 7.31 -4.08 -12.47
N GLU A 144 7.15 -2.96 -13.16
CA GLU A 144 6.56 -1.73 -12.63
C GLU A 144 5.14 -1.94 -12.08
N LYS A 145 4.33 -2.73 -12.79
CA LYS A 145 2.89 -2.93 -12.57
C LYS A 145 2.46 -4.33 -12.97
N TYR A 146 1.44 -4.85 -12.29
CA TYR A 146 0.96 -6.22 -12.44
C TYR A 146 -0.53 -6.26 -12.79
N ASN A 147 -0.94 -7.28 -13.54
CA ASN A 147 -2.34 -7.65 -13.64
C ASN A 147 -2.69 -8.48 -12.40
N THR A 148 -3.70 -8.05 -11.65
CA THR A 148 -4.05 -8.69 -10.38
C THR A 148 -4.91 -9.94 -10.54
N SER A 149 -5.39 -10.20 -11.77
CA SER A 149 -5.92 -11.51 -12.10
C SER A 149 -4.77 -12.50 -12.21
N MET A 150 -4.63 -13.40 -11.22
CA MET A 150 -3.67 -14.51 -11.27
C MET A 150 -3.93 -15.49 -12.45
N LYS A 151 -5.04 -15.31 -13.17
CA LYS A 151 -5.41 -16.07 -14.38
C LYS A 151 -4.83 -15.47 -15.67
N SER A 152 -4.11 -14.36 -15.60
CA SER A 152 -3.46 -13.75 -16.76
C SER A 152 -2.24 -14.56 -17.20
N ASP A 153 -2.16 -14.89 -18.49
CA ASP A 153 -0.96 -15.45 -19.10
C ASP A 153 0.17 -14.41 -19.20
N MET A 154 -0.18 -13.11 -19.14
CA MET A 154 0.81 -12.04 -19.06
C MET A 154 1.32 -11.86 -17.63
N PRO A 155 2.65 -11.87 -17.42
CA PRO A 155 3.26 -11.72 -16.09
C PRO A 155 3.15 -10.29 -15.53
N TYR A 156 2.79 -9.32 -16.38
CA TYR A 156 2.75 -7.91 -16.01
C TYR A 156 1.40 -7.26 -16.35
N GLY A 157 1.19 -6.07 -15.78
CA GLY A 157 0.09 -5.19 -16.15
C GLY A 157 0.46 -4.35 -17.38
N GLY A 158 -0.53 -4.10 -18.23
CA GLY A 158 -0.38 -3.20 -19.39
C GLY A 158 -1.13 -1.88 -19.22
N GLY A 159 -1.09 -1.07 -20.28
CA GLY A 159 -1.79 0.21 -20.38
C GLY A 159 -0.97 1.41 -19.90
N GLY A 160 -1.45 2.61 -20.26
CA GLY A 160 -0.75 3.87 -20.06
C GLY A 160 -0.05 4.36 -21.34
N GLU A 161 0.81 5.36 -21.18
CA GLU A 161 1.46 6.06 -22.28
C GLU A 161 2.72 5.36 -22.80
N TYR A 162 3.26 4.38 -22.06
CA TYR A 162 4.50 3.69 -22.38
C TYR A 162 4.50 2.22 -21.96
N GLU A 163 5.43 1.47 -22.57
CA GLU A 163 5.67 0.04 -22.33
C GLU A 163 6.09 -0.25 -20.88
N VAL A 164 5.65 -1.39 -20.34
CA VAL A 164 5.98 -1.77 -18.97
C VAL A 164 7.49 -1.92 -18.77
N GLN A 165 7.99 -1.43 -17.64
CA GLN A 165 9.42 -1.50 -17.30
C GLN A 165 9.72 -2.66 -16.34
N THR A 166 10.94 -3.21 -16.43
CA THR A 166 11.46 -4.26 -15.54
C THR A 166 12.43 -3.68 -14.51
N GLY A 167 12.68 -4.41 -13.41
CA GLY A 167 13.66 -4.03 -12.39
C GLY A 167 13.20 -2.87 -11.51
N PHE A 168 11.89 -2.64 -11.43
CA PHE A 168 11.35 -1.41 -10.85
C PHE A 168 11.55 -1.33 -9.32
N GLY A 169 12.28 -0.30 -8.87
CA GLY A 169 12.72 -0.15 -7.48
C GLY A 169 11.60 -0.18 -6.43
N TRP A 170 10.44 0.45 -6.69
CA TRP A 170 9.31 0.37 -5.75
C TRP A 170 8.75 -1.05 -5.61
N THR A 171 8.73 -1.83 -6.68
CA THR A 171 8.13 -3.18 -6.66
C THR A 171 9.02 -4.08 -5.82
N ASN A 172 10.32 -3.94 -6.03
CA ASN A 172 11.37 -4.61 -5.28
C ASN A 172 11.27 -4.27 -3.78
N GLY A 173 11.18 -2.97 -3.46
CA GLY A 173 11.06 -2.50 -2.08
C GLY A 173 9.81 -3.04 -1.37
N VAL A 174 8.64 -2.91 -1.99
CA VAL A 174 7.37 -3.41 -1.42
C VAL A 174 7.40 -4.92 -1.22
N THR A 175 7.87 -5.65 -2.23
CA THR A 175 8.03 -7.11 -2.16
C THR A 175 8.93 -7.50 -0.99
N MET A 176 10.08 -6.84 -0.85
CA MET A 176 11.01 -7.11 0.25
C MET A 176 10.40 -6.78 1.60
N THR A 177 9.72 -5.63 1.74
CA THR A 177 9.02 -5.25 2.97
C THR A 177 8.00 -6.31 3.39
N PHE A 178 7.20 -6.82 2.44
CA PHE A 178 6.21 -7.84 2.73
C PHE A 178 6.83 -9.20 3.03
N LEU A 179 7.88 -9.61 2.31
CA LEU A 179 8.60 -10.84 2.61
C LEU A 179 9.24 -10.79 4.00
N LEU A 180 9.90 -9.69 4.36
CA LEU A 180 10.52 -9.52 5.67
C LEU A 180 9.49 -9.58 6.81
N LYS A 181 8.31 -9.00 6.59
CA LYS A 181 7.28 -8.90 7.63
C LYS A 181 6.41 -10.16 7.76
N TYR A 182 6.16 -10.84 6.64
CA TYR A 182 5.19 -11.92 6.54
C TYR A 182 5.79 -13.22 5.99
N ALA A 183 7.10 -13.45 6.18
CA ALA A 183 7.83 -14.60 5.65
C ALA A 183 7.12 -15.94 5.91
N SER A 184 6.77 -16.21 7.18
CA SER A 184 6.12 -17.47 7.57
C SER A 184 4.74 -17.65 6.95
N ALA A 185 3.96 -16.58 6.84
CA ALA A 185 2.65 -16.62 6.20
C ALA A 185 2.79 -16.85 4.69
N PHE A 186 3.70 -16.14 4.04
CA PHE A 186 3.98 -16.31 2.62
C PHE A 186 4.51 -17.71 2.30
N GLU A 187 5.43 -18.26 3.09
CA GLU A 187 5.97 -19.60 2.86
C GLU A 187 4.87 -20.68 2.97
N ARG A 188 3.97 -20.55 3.94
CA ARG A 188 2.82 -21.44 4.10
C ARG A 188 1.91 -21.38 2.86
N GLU A 189 1.53 -20.19 2.43
CA GLU A 189 0.65 -20.04 1.26
C GLU A 189 1.35 -20.45 -0.04
N LEU A 190 2.66 -20.21 -0.19
CA LEU A 190 3.43 -20.65 -1.35
C LEU A 190 3.48 -22.18 -1.44
N LYS A 191 3.68 -22.89 -0.32
CA LYS A 191 3.63 -24.37 -0.29
C LYS A 191 2.24 -24.89 -0.64
N SER A 192 1.19 -24.23 -0.14
CA SER A 192 -0.20 -24.56 -0.49
C SER A 192 -0.46 -24.36 -1.99
N ALA A 193 -0.06 -23.21 -2.54
CA ALA A 193 -0.24 -22.89 -3.96
C ALA A 193 0.57 -23.84 -4.87
N ALA A 194 1.78 -24.24 -4.47
CA ALA A 194 2.61 -25.21 -5.19
C ALA A 194 1.98 -26.59 -5.33
N SER A 195 1.13 -27.00 -4.37
CA SER A 195 0.39 -28.27 -4.47
C SER A 195 -0.70 -28.24 -5.55
N GLN A 196 -1.13 -27.05 -5.97
CA GLN A 196 -2.25 -26.85 -6.89
C GLN A 196 -1.82 -26.33 -8.27
N THR A 197 -0.76 -25.52 -8.32
CA THR A 197 -0.31 -24.86 -9.56
C THR A 197 1.21 -25.09 -9.74
N PRO A 198 1.64 -25.89 -10.75
CA PRO A 198 3.03 -26.30 -10.93
C PRO A 198 4.04 -25.17 -11.11
N ILE A 199 3.59 -23.96 -11.46
CA ILE A 199 4.44 -22.80 -11.64
C ILE A 199 5.05 -22.30 -10.32
N PHE A 200 4.40 -22.57 -9.19
CA PHE A 200 4.93 -22.24 -7.89
C PHE A 200 5.93 -23.31 -7.45
N GLN A 201 7.21 -22.98 -7.46
CA GLN A 201 8.28 -23.90 -7.10
C GLN A 201 9.07 -23.35 -5.90
N PRO A 202 8.76 -23.73 -4.66
CA PRO A 202 9.37 -23.16 -3.46
C PRO A 202 10.91 -23.13 -3.45
N SER A 203 11.58 -24.02 -4.20
CA SER A 203 13.03 -24.02 -4.41
C SER A 203 13.58 -22.72 -5.04
N TYR A 204 12.77 -21.97 -5.79
CA TYR A 204 13.15 -20.69 -6.40
C TYR A 204 12.92 -19.49 -5.48
N LEU A 205 12.41 -19.68 -4.27
CA LEU A 205 12.14 -18.59 -3.33
C LEU A 205 13.39 -17.75 -3.04
N LEU A 206 14.55 -18.40 -2.83
CA LEU A 206 15.79 -17.66 -2.59
C LEU A 206 16.17 -16.80 -3.80
N LEU A 207 16.09 -17.33 -5.02
CA LEU A 207 16.35 -16.59 -6.25
C LEU A 207 15.43 -15.37 -6.40
N TYR A 208 14.15 -15.54 -6.08
CA TYR A 208 13.17 -14.45 -6.08
C TYR A 208 13.54 -13.34 -5.08
N VAL A 209 13.91 -13.72 -3.85
CA VAL A 209 14.40 -12.78 -2.82
C VAL A 209 15.66 -12.06 -3.31
N PHE A 210 16.61 -12.78 -3.91
CA PHE A 210 17.84 -12.20 -4.44
C PHE A 210 17.57 -11.17 -5.55
N ILE A 211 16.62 -11.42 -6.43
CA ILE A 211 16.27 -10.50 -7.52
C ILE A 211 15.56 -9.27 -6.96
N ALA A 212 14.61 -9.45 -6.05
CA ALA A 212 13.97 -8.33 -5.36
C ALA A 212 14.99 -7.48 -4.57
N ALA A 213 16.08 -8.06 -4.08
CA ALA A 213 17.13 -7.31 -3.38
C ALA A 213 18.10 -6.56 -4.32
N ASN A 214 18.53 -7.19 -5.43
CA ASN A 214 19.63 -6.67 -6.25
C ASN A 214 19.22 -5.63 -7.29
N TYR A 215 17.97 -5.61 -7.74
CA TYR A 215 17.48 -4.59 -8.68
C TYR A 215 17.06 -3.27 -8.01
N MET A 216 17.41 -3.04 -6.74
CA MET A 216 17.23 -1.73 -6.09
C MET A 216 18.34 -0.72 -6.46
N VAL A 217 19.38 -1.12 -7.21
CA VAL A 217 20.63 -0.34 -7.40
C VAL A 217 21.00 -0.12 -8.88
N GLN A 218 20.04 -0.07 -9.81
CA GLN A 218 20.29 0.39 -11.19
C GLN A 218 19.44 1.64 -11.46
#